data_AF-A0A4Y9Z1K6-F1
#
_entry.id   AF-A0A4Y9Z1K6-F1
#
_cell.length_a   1.000
_cell.length_b   1.000
_cell.length_c   1.000
_cell.angle_alpha   90.00
_cell.angle_beta   90.00
_cell.angle_gamma   90.00
#
_symmetry.space_group_name_H-M   'P 1'
#
loop_
_entity.id
_entity.type
_entity.pdbx_description
1 polymer ?
#
loop_
_entity_poly.entity_id
_entity_poly.type
_entity_poly.pdbx_seq_one_letter_code
_entity_poly.pdbx_strand_id
1 'polypeptide(L)'
;MSLPSGTYTITNVSYRNRASLTSGDDQEFIHCKLPGAVGPKEQWSLTSFPGDRFWIVNEDCKLHIATHPNAAIASPVFGTRVNTSMAWIIKEVPGDDYGPDVYSIHSEEMTTLAWTLNDGRDGTPISLQNFTKDRRNLWQISTYPPVQRKEFPFKDRSTMTLSSVEPTAEPDYLAVHCDWKGLPPGYSFEFPEPLLLLHHSEVVGEMMIPADGKFTTDSGSIYMEFHPRDTPAFKTFAAAIMAESDVQVYLQIEKFRFYHSGSSDADKSYVYRSKWSKELIFKGLHAFRECVSLRNLKIQGSSSDNLGPYIVATVEAGILNPCVLKCTSNIVISIHHGSCKLGSADLKDFTVTPQQNESRQITWKFRPMSPANDELRSFLDKCFMTEQQLPIRLGVDAISTTICGRLFNLPRFDIETHIQAFAKKLITKVNVRISAITVFKRELTFDFEMQNPFSATLELQNIQLKVSIRGTHIATVKHTFDPASHVALQADGQAKSPKISNCWLNASYLKAFQLAYSAKTPLDVEVTTADLSIDQYPLKGLSYNLYDIPFKLNLF
;
A
#
# COMPACT_ATOMS: atom_id res chain seq x y z
N MET A 1 -14.64 -8.25 -27.52
CA MET A 1 -15.15 -9.59 -27.13
C MET A 1 -15.89 -10.18 -28.31
N SER A 2 -15.83 -11.50 -28.50
CA SER A 2 -16.46 -12.15 -29.64
C SER A 2 -17.96 -12.32 -29.41
N LEU A 3 -18.76 -11.86 -30.37
CA LEU A 3 -20.16 -12.21 -30.48
C LEU A 3 -20.31 -13.76 -30.51
N PRO A 4 -21.24 -14.38 -29.77
CA PRO A 4 -21.37 -15.84 -29.80
C PRO A 4 -21.91 -16.32 -31.14
N SER A 5 -21.62 -17.57 -31.52
CA SER A 5 -22.23 -18.16 -32.70
C SER A 5 -23.76 -18.24 -32.55
N GLY A 6 -24.50 -17.96 -33.62
CA GLY A 6 -25.97 -17.98 -33.60
C GLY A 6 -26.59 -17.23 -34.77
N THR A 7 -27.91 -17.10 -34.76
CA THR A 7 -28.65 -16.36 -35.78
C THR A 7 -28.95 -14.94 -35.31
N TYR A 8 -28.76 -13.97 -36.21
CA TYR A 8 -28.83 -12.54 -35.93
C TYR A 8 -29.55 -11.77 -37.04
N THR A 9 -29.93 -10.54 -36.70
CA THR A 9 -30.21 -9.47 -37.67
C THR A 9 -29.11 -8.43 -37.57
N ILE A 10 -28.71 -7.86 -38.71
CA ILE A 10 -27.64 -6.85 -38.79
C ILE A 10 -28.27 -5.54 -39.25
N THR A 11 -28.33 -4.54 -38.37
CA THR A 11 -29.05 -3.28 -38.58
C THR A 11 -28.09 -2.09 -38.57
N ASN A 12 -28.10 -1.25 -39.59
CA ASN A 12 -27.25 -0.06 -39.63
C ASN A 12 -27.64 0.94 -38.54
N VAL A 13 -26.67 1.49 -37.81
CA VAL A 13 -26.94 2.40 -36.68
C VAL A 13 -27.39 3.79 -37.12
N SER A 14 -26.93 4.27 -38.29
CA SER A 14 -27.32 5.59 -38.82
C SER A 14 -28.75 5.61 -39.34
N TYR A 15 -29.08 4.64 -40.20
CA TYR A 15 -30.33 4.67 -40.97
C TYR A 15 -31.40 3.70 -40.46
N ARG A 16 -31.03 2.77 -39.57
CA ARG A 16 -31.89 1.69 -39.05
C ARG A 16 -32.32 0.64 -40.09
N ASN A 17 -31.77 0.68 -41.30
CA ASN A 17 -32.01 -0.33 -42.32
C ASN A 17 -31.30 -1.65 -41.96
N ARG A 18 -31.90 -2.79 -42.32
CA ARG A 18 -31.33 -4.12 -42.10
C ARG A 18 -30.60 -4.62 -43.34
N ALA A 19 -29.47 -5.30 -43.14
CA ALA A 19 -28.80 -6.03 -44.21
C ALA A 19 -29.68 -7.20 -44.69
N SER A 20 -29.88 -7.30 -45.99
CA SER A 20 -30.74 -8.31 -46.62
C SER A 20 -30.21 -8.70 -48.00
N LEU A 21 -30.51 -9.92 -48.42
CA LEU A 21 -30.49 -10.31 -49.83
C LEU A 21 -31.88 -10.09 -50.45
N THR A 22 -31.94 -9.90 -51.77
CA THR A 22 -33.19 -9.74 -52.54
C THR A 22 -33.57 -11.02 -53.30
N SER A 23 -32.62 -11.81 -53.77
CA SER A 23 -32.75 -13.11 -54.42
C SER A 23 -31.87 -14.15 -53.68
N GLY A 24 -31.47 -15.23 -54.36
CA GLY A 24 -30.51 -16.21 -53.85
C GLY A 24 -29.49 -16.54 -54.92
N ASP A 25 -29.26 -15.58 -55.83
CA ASP A 25 -28.34 -15.72 -56.94
C ASP A 25 -26.89 -15.58 -56.44
N ASP A 26 -25.96 -16.25 -57.11
CA ASP A 26 -24.54 -16.13 -56.75
C ASP A 26 -24.04 -14.71 -57.08
N GLN A 27 -23.18 -14.16 -56.22
CA GLN A 27 -22.68 -12.78 -56.28
C GLN A 27 -23.73 -11.69 -56.14
N GLU A 28 -24.90 -12.01 -55.57
CA GLU A 28 -25.91 -11.00 -55.29
C GLU A 28 -25.41 -10.02 -54.21
N PHE A 29 -25.52 -8.72 -54.48
CA PHE A 29 -25.14 -7.69 -53.50
C PHE A 29 -26.02 -7.78 -52.24
N ILE A 30 -25.40 -7.49 -51.10
CA ILE A 30 -26.17 -7.27 -49.88
C ILE A 30 -26.71 -5.86 -49.94
N HIS A 31 -28.02 -5.74 -49.82
CA HIS A 31 -28.70 -4.46 -49.83
C HIS A 31 -29.25 -4.15 -48.44
N CYS A 32 -29.57 -2.88 -48.23
CA CYS A 32 -30.26 -2.45 -47.06
C CYS A 32 -31.77 -2.43 -47.30
N LYS A 33 -32.52 -3.00 -46.36
CA LYS A 33 -33.98 -3.04 -46.35
C LYS A 33 -34.52 -2.13 -45.26
N LEU A 34 -35.55 -1.35 -45.55
CA LEU A 34 -36.21 -0.49 -44.57
C LEU A 34 -36.79 -1.31 -43.39
N PRO A 35 -36.86 -0.73 -42.17
CA PRO A 35 -37.41 -1.42 -41.00
C PRO A 35 -38.83 -1.96 -41.23
N GLY A 36 -39.05 -3.24 -40.91
CA GLY A 36 -40.36 -3.89 -40.96
C GLY A 36 -40.37 -5.23 -40.24
N ALA A 37 -41.29 -6.14 -40.62
CA ALA A 37 -41.21 -7.54 -40.20
C ALA A 37 -39.91 -8.18 -40.73
N VAL A 38 -39.19 -8.91 -39.87
CA VAL A 38 -37.94 -9.57 -40.25
C VAL A 38 -38.25 -10.75 -41.17
N GLY A 39 -37.89 -10.63 -42.44
CA GLY A 39 -37.95 -11.72 -43.40
C GLY A 39 -36.80 -12.70 -43.23
N PRO A 40 -36.89 -13.90 -43.84
CA PRO A 40 -35.83 -14.92 -43.76
C PRO A 40 -34.52 -14.46 -44.40
N LYS A 41 -34.58 -13.62 -45.45
CA LYS A 41 -33.41 -13.02 -46.12
C LYS A 41 -32.68 -11.95 -45.29
N GLU A 42 -33.24 -11.53 -44.15
CA GLU A 42 -32.64 -10.58 -43.22
C GLU A 42 -31.97 -11.28 -42.02
N GLN A 43 -32.00 -12.62 -41.99
CA GLN A 43 -31.45 -13.45 -40.92
C GLN A 43 -30.08 -13.98 -41.31
N TRP A 44 -29.12 -13.82 -40.42
CA TRP A 44 -27.71 -14.09 -40.65
C TRP A 44 -27.17 -15.03 -39.57
N SER A 45 -26.67 -16.20 -39.98
CA SER A 45 -25.90 -17.10 -39.13
C SER A 45 -24.48 -16.57 -39.00
N LEU A 46 -24.06 -16.29 -37.77
CA LEU A 46 -22.69 -15.91 -37.46
C LEU A 46 -22.02 -17.08 -36.75
N THR A 47 -20.88 -17.53 -37.26
CA THR A 47 -20.08 -18.61 -36.67
C THR A 47 -18.72 -18.05 -36.28
N SER A 48 -18.43 -18.02 -34.98
CA SER A 48 -17.20 -17.44 -34.42
C SER A 48 -15.99 -18.38 -34.55
N PHE A 49 -14.82 -17.77 -34.77
CA PHE A 49 -13.49 -18.39 -34.78
C PHE A 49 -12.55 -17.67 -33.81
N PRO A 50 -11.38 -18.25 -33.46
CA PRO A 50 -10.36 -17.56 -32.68
C PRO A 50 -9.95 -16.22 -33.32
N GLY A 51 -9.90 -15.16 -32.49
CA GLY A 51 -9.44 -13.82 -32.89
C GLY A 51 -10.51 -12.89 -33.47
N ASP A 52 -11.73 -12.88 -32.90
CA ASP A 52 -12.86 -12.03 -33.33
C ASP A 52 -13.27 -12.20 -34.81
N ARG A 53 -12.99 -13.39 -35.36
CA ARG A 53 -13.29 -13.75 -36.75
C ARG A 53 -14.61 -14.50 -36.87
N PHE A 54 -15.33 -14.25 -37.96
CA PHE A 54 -16.66 -14.78 -38.18
C PHE A 54 -16.88 -15.18 -39.62
N TRP A 55 -17.56 -16.30 -39.82
CA TRP A 55 -18.33 -16.51 -41.04
C TRP A 55 -19.72 -15.92 -40.87
N ILE A 56 -20.18 -15.19 -41.88
CA ILE A 56 -21.51 -14.60 -41.94
C ILE A 56 -22.23 -15.28 -43.10
N VAL A 57 -23.32 -15.99 -42.80
CA VAL A 57 -24.08 -16.78 -43.78
C VAL A 57 -25.55 -16.39 -43.73
N ASN A 58 -26.18 -16.13 -44.87
CA ASN A 58 -27.62 -15.89 -44.91
C ASN A 58 -28.40 -17.17 -44.58
N GLU A 59 -29.36 -17.11 -43.67
CA GLU A 59 -30.11 -18.32 -43.26
C GLU A 59 -31.06 -18.85 -44.33
N ASP A 60 -31.62 -17.98 -45.18
CA ASP A 60 -32.56 -18.39 -46.23
C ASP A 60 -31.82 -18.92 -47.46
N CYS A 61 -30.94 -18.08 -48.00
CA CYS A 61 -30.28 -18.35 -49.27
C CYS A 61 -29.05 -19.25 -49.13
N LYS A 62 -28.58 -19.50 -47.89
CA LYS A 62 -27.35 -20.25 -47.57
C LYS A 62 -26.11 -19.72 -48.31
N LEU A 63 -26.06 -18.41 -48.55
CA LEU A 63 -24.94 -17.73 -49.18
C LEU A 63 -23.98 -17.21 -48.11
N HIS A 64 -22.68 -17.47 -48.30
CA HIS A 64 -21.60 -16.90 -47.51
C HIS A 64 -21.38 -15.46 -47.94
N ILE A 65 -21.15 -14.55 -46.98
CA ILE A 65 -20.83 -13.18 -47.31
C ILE A 65 -19.35 -13.04 -47.67
N ALA A 66 -19.10 -12.43 -48.82
CA ALA A 66 -17.78 -12.19 -49.37
C ALA A 66 -17.67 -10.75 -49.94
N THR A 67 -16.44 -10.41 -50.30
CA THR A 67 -16.09 -9.26 -51.15
C THR A 67 -15.12 -9.75 -52.22
N HIS A 68 -14.81 -8.92 -53.22
CA HIS A 68 -13.78 -9.28 -54.20
C HIS A 68 -12.41 -9.44 -53.53
N PRO A 69 -11.57 -10.39 -54.00
CA PRO A 69 -10.16 -10.43 -53.61
C PRO A 69 -9.50 -9.07 -53.89
N ASN A 70 -8.68 -8.58 -52.96
CA ASN A 70 -8.10 -7.24 -53.04
C ASN A 70 -9.14 -6.12 -53.07
N ALA A 71 -10.19 -6.24 -52.25
CA ALA A 71 -11.24 -5.24 -52.13
C ALA A 71 -10.67 -3.83 -51.89
N ALA A 72 -11.20 -2.84 -52.60
CA ALA A 72 -10.85 -1.44 -52.45
C ALA A 72 -12.01 -0.67 -51.77
N ILE A 73 -11.79 0.63 -51.56
CA ILE A 73 -12.86 1.54 -51.16
C ILE A 73 -13.99 1.47 -52.21
N ALA A 74 -15.22 1.43 -51.72
CA ALA A 74 -16.46 1.20 -52.47
C ALA A 74 -16.63 -0.20 -53.08
N SER A 75 -15.76 -1.17 -52.78
CA SER A 75 -16.00 -2.56 -53.19
C SER A 75 -17.32 -3.07 -52.60
N PRO A 76 -18.13 -3.79 -53.39
CA PRO A 76 -19.42 -4.30 -52.94
C PRO A 76 -19.23 -5.46 -51.96
N VAL A 77 -20.19 -5.61 -51.05
CA VAL A 77 -20.34 -6.81 -50.24
C VAL A 77 -21.47 -7.65 -50.86
N PHE A 78 -21.23 -8.93 -51.10
CA PHE A 78 -22.17 -9.82 -51.78
C PHE A 78 -22.24 -11.21 -51.15
N GLY A 79 -23.33 -11.93 -51.41
CA GLY A 79 -23.48 -13.34 -51.08
C GLY A 79 -22.89 -14.24 -52.16
N THR A 80 -22.25 -15.35 -51.77
CA THR A 80 -21.76 -16.38 -52.70
C THR A 80 -22.04 -17.80 -52.21
N ARG A 81 -22.26 -18.71 -53.16
CA ARG A 81 -22.45 -20.16 -52.91
C ARG A 81 -21.13 -20.88 -52.66
N VAL A 82 -20.03 -20.34 -53.17
CA VAL A 82 -18.71 -20.92 -52.92
C VAL A 82 -18.43 -20.72 -51.44
N ASN A 83 -18.14 -21.80 -50.73
CA ASN A 83 -17.67 -21.71 -49.36
C ASN A 83 -16.30 -21.01 -49.38
N THR A 84 -16.31 -19.70 -49.22
CA THR A 84 -15.10 -18.89 -49.21
C THR A 84 -14.40 -19.09 -47.88
N SER A 85 -13.08 -19.20 -47.89
CA SER A 85 -12.27 -19.10 -46.67
C SER A 85 -12.22 -17.69 -46.08
N MET A 86 -13.00 -16.74 -46.61
CA MET A 86 -13.03 -15.35 -46.16
C MET A 86 -13.76 -15.23 -44.82
N ALA A 87 -13.05 -14.82 -43.78
CA ALA A 87 -13.67 -14.43 -42.53
C ALA A 87 -13.88 -12.90 -42.47
N TRP A 88 -14.78 -12.49 -41.58
CA TRP A 88 -15.02 -11.09 -41.23
C TRP A 88 -14.58 -10.86 -39.80
N ILE A 89 -13.94 -9.72 -39.51
CA ILE A 89 -13.58 -9.34 -38.15
C ILE A 89 -14.69 -8.45 -37.60
N ILE A 90 -15.41 -8.93 -36.58
CA ILE A 90 -16.50 -8.17 -35.94
C ILE A 90 -15.99 -7.60 -34.63
N LYS A 91 -15.81 -6.27 -34.59
CA LYS A 91 -15.32 -5.56 -33.40
C LYS A 91 -16.45 -4.83 -32.72
N GLU A 92 -16.68 -5.15 -31.45
CA GLU A 92 -17.61 -4.43 -30.58
C GLU A 92 -17.17 -2.97 -30.42
N VAL A 93 -18.14 -2.07 -30.49
CA VAL A 93 -17.94 -0.63 -30.28
C VAL A 93 -18.59 -0.26 -28.96
N PRO A 94 -17.90 0.47 -28.06
CA PRO A 94 -18.44 0.84 -26.76
C PRO A 94 -19.83 1.47 -26.88
N GLY A 95 -20.79 0.91 -26.14
CA GLY A 95 -22.21 1.25 -26.28
C GLY A 95 -22.59 2.63 -25.74
N ASP A 96 -21.70 3.30 -24.99
CA ASP A 96 -21.97 4.58 -24.33
C ASP A 96 -22.41 5.67 -25.33
N ASP A 97 -21.90 5.64 -26.57
CA ASP A 97 -22.23 6.63 -27.61
C ASP A 97 -23.27 6.14 -28.65
N TYR A 98 -23.38 4.83 -28.86
CA TYR A 98 -24.08 4.24 -30.01
C TYR A 98 -25.25 3.32 -29.64
N GLY A 99 -25.36 2.94 -28.38
CA GLY A 99 -26.31 1.95 -27.89
C GLY A 99 -25.71 0.54 -27.77
N PRO A 100 -26.46 -0.40 -27.18
CA PRO A 100 -25.98 -1.76 -26.92
C PRO A 100 -25.92 -2.63 -28.18
N ASP A 101 -25.01 -3.61 -28.14
CA ASP A 101 -24.78 -4.60 -29.21
C ASP A 101 -24.45 -3.93 -30.57
N VAL A 102 -23.63 -2.88 -30.53
CA VAL A 102 -23.14 -2.17 -31.72
C VAL A 102 -21.72 -2.63 -32.06
N TYR A 103 -21.52 -2.93 -33.34
CA TYR A 103 -20.29 -3.51 -33.87
C TYR A 103 -19.85 -2.79 -35.14
N SER A 104 -18.59 -3.01 -35.50
CA SER A 104 -18.03 -2.72 -36.81
C SER A 104 -17.62 -4.04 -37.48
N ILE A 105 -17.90 -4.18 -38.77
CA ILE A 105 -17.68 -5.43 -39.52
C ILE A 105 -16.60 -5.15 -40.57
N HIS A 106 -15.41 -5.71 -40.37
CA HIS A 106 -14.21 -5.46 -41.18
C HIS A 106 -13.85 -6.66 -42.05
N SER A 107 -13.29 -6.40 -43.23
CA SER A 107 -12.67 -7.45 -44.04
C SER A 107 -11.45 -8.02 -43.32
N GLU A 108 -11.28 -9.35 -43.28
CA GLU A 108 -10.07 -9.98 -42.74
C GLU A 108 -8.82 -9.62 -43.55
N GLU A 109 -8.92 -9.58 -44.88
CA GLU A 109 -7.80 -9.24 -45.77
C GLU A 109 -7.38 -7.77 -45.64
N MET A 110 -8.33 -6.88 -45.32
CA MET A 110 -8.10 -5.43 -45.22
C MET A 110 -8.81 -4.86 -44.00
N THR A 111 -8.15 -4.97 -42.85
CA THR A 111 -8.72 -4.59 -41.54
C THR A 111 -9.03 -3.09 -41.38
N THR A 112 -8.65 -2.25 -42.34
CA THR A 112 -9.01 -0.83 -42.41
C THR A 112 -10.35 -0.59 -43.10
N LEU A 113 -10.85 -1.56 -43.87
CA LEU A 113 -12.09 -1.47 -44.62
C LEU A 113 -13.23 -2.16 -43.86
N ALA A 114 -14.31 -1.41 -43.64
CA ALA A 114 -15.49 -1.87 -42.93
C ALA A 114 -16.78 -1.68 -43.74
N TRP A 115 -17.78 -2.51 -43.43
CA TRP A 115 -19.13 -2.38 -43.98
C TRP A 115 -19.67 -0.98 -43.72
N THR A 116 -20.14 -0.33 -44.78
CA THR A 116 -20.65 1.03 -44.73
C THR A 116 -21.90 1.13 -45.58
N LEU A 117 -22.90 1.80 -45.02
CA LEU A 117 -24.12 2.16 -45.72
C LEU A 117 -24.04 3.64 -46.10
N ASN A 118 -24.02 3.93 -47.40
CA ASN A 118 -23.79 5.30 -47.89
C ASN A 118 -25.02 6.20 -47.67
N ASP A 119 -26.23 5.65 -47.88
CA ASP A 119 -27.50 6.35 -47.69
C ASP A 119 -28.57 5.42 -47.08
N GLY A 120 -29.69 5.98 -46.62
CA GLY A 120 -30.77 5.22 -45.98
C GLY A 120 -31.87 4.71 -46.93
N ARG A 121 -31.68 4.75 -48.26
CA ARG A 121 -32.71 4.31 -49.21
C ARG A 121 -32.85 2.79 -49.22
N ASP A 122 -34.06 2.32 -49.49
CA ASP A 122 -34.31 0.90 -49.68
C ASP A 122 -33.55 0.38 -50.90
N GLY A 123 -32.95 -0.79 -50.80
CA GLY A 123 -32.15 -1.39 -51.87
C GLY A 123 -30.74 -0.82 -52.02
N THR A 124 -30.32 0.14 -51.19
CA THR A 124 -28.94 0.66 -51.25
C THR A 124 -27.94 -0.45 -50.91
N PRO A 125 -26.94 -0.73 -51.78
CA PRO A 125 -25.97 -1.78 -51.53
C PRO A 125 -25.01 -1.42 -50.40
N ILE A 126 -24.64 -2.41 -49.60
CA ILE A 126 -23.58 -2.30 -48.60
C ILE A 126 -22.23 -2.37 -49.32
N SER A 127 -21.35 -1.44 -49.00
CA SER A 127 -20.01 -1.37 -49.60
C SER A 127 -18.94 -1.23 -48.52
N LEU A 128 -17.69 -1.51 -48.88
CA LEU A 128 -16.55 -1.33 -48.00
C LEU A 128 -16.02 0.10 -48.09
N GLN A 129 -15.76 0.73 -46.95
CA GLN A 129 -15.12 2.05 -46.86
C GLN A 129 -14.06 2.02 -45.75
N ASN A 130 -13.18 3.03 -45.74
CA ASN A 130 -12.30 3.24 -44.58
C ASN A 130 -13.13 3.35 -43.31
N PHE A 131 -12.78 2.57 -42.29
CA PHE A 131 -13.48 2.61 -41.03
C PHE A 131 -13.35 3.99 -40.38
N THR A 132 -14.49 4.57 -40.06
CA THR A 132 -14.59 5.76 -39.20
C THR A 132 -15.59 5.45 -38.08
N LYS A 133 -15.59 6.24 -37.00
CA LYS A 133 -16.61 6.13 -35.94
C LYS A 133 -17.98 6.72 -36.35
N ASP A 134 -18.19 6.96 -37.65
CA ASP A 134 -19.46 7.39 -38.19
C ASP A 134 -20.51 6.27 -38.03
N ARG A 135 -21.74 6.63 -37.63
CA ARG A 135 -22.86 5.69 -37.44
C ARG A 135 -23.18 4.88 -38.71
N ARG A 136 -22.75 5.34 -39.89
CA ARG A 136 -22.88 4.63 -41.17
C ARG A 136 -21.99 3.40 -41.28
N ASN A 137 -20.87 3.36 -40.56
CA ASN A 137 -19.93 2.23 -40.46
C ASN A 137 -20.29 1.27 -39.32
N LEU A 138 -21.31 1.60 -38.52
CA LEU A 138 -21.68 0.88 -37.31
C LEU A 138 -22.97 0.10 -37.52
N TRP A 139 -22.99 -1.11 -36.98
CA TRP A 139 -24.05 -2.09 -37.17
C TRP A 139 -24.47 -2.67 -35.83
N GLN A 140 -25.75 -2.55 -35.51
CA GLN A 140 -26.34 -3.24 -34.39
C GLN A 140 -26.61 -4.69 -34.78
N ILE A 141 -25.98 -5.64 -34.09
CA ILE A 141 -26.12 -7.08 -34.35
C ILE A 141 -26.97 -7.68 -33.24
N SER A 142 -28.24 -7.98 -33.54
CA SER A 142 -29.23 -8.44 -32.56
C SER A 142 -29.61 -9.89 -32.80
N THR A 143 -29.67 -10.70 -31.75
CA THR A 143 -30.08 -12.12 -31.85
C THR A 143 -31.46 -12.27 -32.49
N TYR A 144 -31.65 -13.35 -33.25
CA TYR A 144 -32.92 -13.69 -33.87
C TYR A 144 -33.34 -15.13 -33.52
N PRO A 145 -34.58 -15.36 -33.04
CA PRO A 145 -35.60 -14.35 -32.72
C PRO A 145 -35.11 -13.38 -31.63
N PRO A 146 -35.61 -12.13 -31.59
CA PRO A 146 -35.18 -11.14 -30.61
C PRO A 146 -35.33 -11.69 -29.20
N VAL A 147 -34.22 -11.81 -28.48
CA VAL A 147 -34.28 -12.18 -27.06
C VAL A 147 -34.88 -10.99 -26.31
N GLN A 148 -36.01 -11.22 -25.64
CA GLN A 148 -36.66 -10.18 -24.86
C GLN A 148 -35.68 -9.69 -23.78
N ARG A 149 -35.21 -8.44 -23.93
CA ARG A 149 -34.33 -7.84 -22.94
C ARG A 149 -35.13 -7.61 -21.67
N LYS A 150 -34.76 -8.31 -20.61
CA LYS A 150 -35.25 -8.06 -19.26
C LYS A 150 -34.58 -6.79 -18.73
N GLU A 151 -35.39 -5.89 -18.20
CA GLU A 151 -34.86 -4.77 -17.42
C GLU A 151 -34.10 -5.30 -16.20
N PHE A 152 -33.16 -4.49 -15.71
CA PHE A 152 -32.42 -4.83 -14.50
C PHE A 152 -33.44 -5.00 -13.35
N PRO A 153 -33.45 -6.14 -12.66
CA PRO A 153 -34.61 -6.59 -11.87
C PRO A 153 -34.83 -5.80 -10.58
N PHE A 154 -33.93 -4.88 -10.22
CA PHE A 154 -34.06 -4.01 -9.06
C PHE A 154 -33.35 -2.67 -9.28
N LYS A 155 -33.77 -1.62 -8.58
CA LYS A 155 -32.98 -0.38 -8.54
C LYS A 155 -31.81 -0.59 -7.59
N ASP A 156 -30.60 -0.61 -8.13
CA ASP A 156 -29.40 -0.87 -7.35
C ASP A 156 -29.18 0.21 -6.27
N ARG A 157 -29.18 -0.23 -5.02
CA ARG A 157 -28.80 0.54 -3.83
C ARG A 157 -27.74 -0.20 -3.01
N SER A 158 -27.15 -1.24 -3.60
CA SER A 158 -26.20 -2.08 -2.89
C SER A 158 -24.84 -1.39 -2.82
N THR A 159 -24.15 -1.60 -1.71
CA THR A 159 -22.79 -1.08 -1.46
C THR A 159 -21.82 -2.24 -1.40
N MET A 160 -20.64 -2.04 -1.98
CA MET A 160 -19.57 -3.02 -1.94
C MET A 160 -18.38 -2.41 -1.18
N THR A 161 -17.83 -3.15 -0.22
CA THR A 161 -16.69 -2.69 0.57
C THR A 161 -15.64 -3.77 0.62
N LEU A 162 -14.39 -3.39 0.41
CA LEU A 162 -13.25 -4.30 0.43
C LEU A 162 -12.99 -4.77 1.89
N SER A 163 -12.97 -6.08 2.11
CA SER A 163 -12.80 -6.67 3.45
C SER A 163 -11.38 -7.20 3.67
N SER A 164 -10.80 -7.90 2.68
CA SER A 164 -9.41 -8.36 2.73
C SER A 164 -8.80 -8.53 1.34
N VAL A 165 -7.47 -8.36 1.27
CA VAL A 165 -6.66 -8.66 0.09
C VAL A 165 -5.44 -9.46 0.52
N GLU A 166 -5.32 -10.68 0.00
CA GLU A 166 -4.32 -11.66 0.42
C GLU A 166 -3.57 -12.25 -0.79
N PRO A 167 -2.29 -12.61 -0.65
CA PRO A 167 -1.59 -13.40 -1.67
C PRO A 167 -2.26 -14.77 -1.87
N THR A 168 -2.42 -15.22 -3.12
CA THR A 168 -2.86 -16.59 -3.39
C THR A 168 -1.67 -17.56 -3.42
N ALA A 169 -1.92 -18.84 -3.69
CA ALA A 169 -0.86 -19.81 -3.96
C ALA A 169 -0.07 -19.48 -5.23
N GLU A 170 -0.68 -18.74 -6.16
CA GLU A 170 -0.03 -18.25 -7.37
C GLU A 170 0.50 -16.83 -7.11
N PRO A 171 1.82 -16.60 -7.16
CA PRO A 171 2.42 -15.34 -6.71
C PRO A 171 1.97 -14.13 -7.52
N ASP A 172 1.44 -14.34 -8.72
CA ASP A 172 0.99 -13.28 -9.64
C ASP A 172 -0.44 -12.79 -9.34
N TYR A 173 -1.19 -13.47 -8.47
CA TYR A 173 -2.60 -13.16 -8.19
C TYR A 173 -2.84 -12.81 -6.72
N LEU A 174 -3.93 -12.07 -6.47
CA LEU A 174 -4.37 -11.73 -5.12
C LEU A 174 -5.81 -12.22 -4.90
N ALA A 175 -6.06 -12.87 -3.77
CA ALA A 175 -7.39 -13.13 -3.26
C ALA A 175 -7.99 -11.81 -2.76
N VAL A 176 -9.18 -11.49 -3.24
CA VAL A 176 -9.92 -10.28 -2.92
C VAL A 176 -11.27 -10.67 -2.35
N HIS A 177 -11.51 -10.28 -1.10
CA HIS A 177 -12.81 -10.44 -0.46
C HIS A 177 -13.49 -9.08 -0.37
N CYS A 178 -14.77 -9.04 -0.75
CA CYS A 178 -15.61 -7.85 -0.61
C CYS A 178 -16.91 -8.21 0.10
N ASP A 179 -17.31 -7.38 1.05
CA ASP A 179 -18.67 -7.38 1.59
C ASP A 179 -19.59 -6.67 0.60
N TRP A 180 -20.70 -7.30 0.26
CA TRP A 180 -21.70 -6.75 -0.66
C TRP A 180 -23.08 -6.72 0.00
N LYS A 181 -23.50 -5.53 0.42
CA LYS A 181 -24.71 -5.30 1.22
C LYS A 181 -25.79 -4.62 0.40
N GLY A 182 -27.06 -4.85 0.75
CA GLY A 182 -28.21 -4.17 0.13
C GLY A 182 -28.71 -4.79 -1.17
N LEU A 183 -28.29 -6.02 -1.49
CA LEU A 183 -28.87 -6.83 -2.56
C LEU A 183 -30.15 -7.54 -2.09
N PRO A 184 -31.12 -7.82 -2.99
CA PRO A 184 -32.29 -8.62 -2.63
C PRO A 184 -31.90 -10.04 -2.19
N PRO A 185 -32.45 -10.58 -1.07
CA PRO A 185 -32.09 -11.90 -0.57
C PRO A 185 -32.63 -13.05 -1.43
N GLY A 186 -32.04 -14.24 -1.33
CA GLY A 186 -32.45 -15.45 -2.06
C GLY A 186 -32.07 -15.50 -3.54
N TYR A 187 -31.29 -14.53 -4.03
CA TYR A 187 -30.83 -14.45 -5.40
C TYR A 187 -29.40 -14.94 -5.55
N SER A 188 -29.01 -15.18 -6.79
CA SER A 188 -27.66 -15.55 -7.13
C SER A 188 -27.15 -14.81 -8.35
N PHE A 189 -25.87 -14.48 -8.31
CA PHE A 189 -25.13 -13.93 -9.42
C PHE A 189 -24.14 -14.95 -9.97
N GLU A 190 -24.09 -15.07 -11.28
CA GLU A 190 -22.99 -15.72 -12.00
C GLU A 190 -22.40 -14.72 -12.99
N PHE A 191 -21.08 -14.69 -13.06
CA PHE A 191 -20.36 -13.75 -13.92
C PHE A 191 -19.71 -14.57 -15.02
N PRO A 192 -20.30 -14.62 -16.23
CA PRO A 192 -19.76 -15.40 -17.33
C PRO A 192 -18.43 -14.85 -17.85
N GLU A 193 -18.08 -13.63 -17.45
CA GLU A 193 -16.87 -12.91 -17.84
C GLU A 193 -16.20 -12.31 -16.60
N PRO A 194 -14.87 -12.08 -16.64
CA PRO A 194 -14.16 -11.41 -15.57
C PRO A 194 -14.71 -10.01 -15.33
N LEU A 195 -14.77 -9.58 -14.07
CA LEU A 195 -15.09 -8.20 -13.76
C LEU A 195 -13.84 -7.36 -13.99
N LEU A 196 -14.00 -6.11 -14.42
CA LEU A 196 -12.87 -5.23 -14.69
C LEU A 196 -12.61 -4.34 -13.48
N LEU A 197 -11.37 -4.27 -13.01
CA LEU A 197 -10.97 -3.26 -12.02
C LEU A 197 -10.44 -2.03 -12.75
N LEU A 198 -11.02 -0.87 -12.48
CA LEU A 198 -10.64 0.40 -13.09
C LEU A 198 -10.07 1.36 -12.06
N HIS A 199 -8.98 2.02 -12.44
CA HIS A 199 -8.41 3.17 -11.72
C HIS A 199 -8.28 4.31 -12.72
N HIS A 200 -8.84 5.49 -12.39
CA HIS A 200 -8.93 6.63 -13.32
C HIS A 200 -9.52 6.27 -14.71
N SER A 201 -10.55 5.41 -14.73
CA SER A 201 -11.21 4.90 -15.96
C SER A 201 -10.34 4.00 -16.85
N GLU A 202 -9.15 3.62 -16.41
CA GLU A 202 -8.30 2.65 -17.10
C GLU A 202 -8.37 1.28 -16.42
N VAL A 203 -8.41 0.21 -17.21
CA VAL A 203 -8.44 -1.17 -16.69
C VAL A 203 -7.06 -1.55 -16.16
N VAL A 204 -6.96 -1.79 -14.86
CA VAL A 204 -5.71 -2.18 -14.19
C VAL A 204 -5.56 -3.70 -14.05
N GLY A 205 -6.68 -4.42 -14.09
CA GLY A 205 -6.71 -5.86 -13.96
C GLY A 205 -8.12 -6.43 -14.09
N GLU A 206 -8.19 -7.75 -14.02
CA GLU A 206 -9.41 -8.54 -14.07
C GLU A 206 -9.66 -9.17 -12.70
N MET A 207 -10.91 -9.23 -12.27
CA MET A 207 -11.35 -9.97 -11.09
C MET A 207 -12.08 -11.21 -11.56
N MET A 208 -11.45 -12.35 -11.34
CA MET A 208 -11.98 -13.67 -11.63
C MET A 208 -12.81 -14.14 -10.45
N ILE A 209 -14.02 -14.61 -10.69
CA ILE A 209 -14.75 -15.35 -9.68
C ILE A 209 -14.50 -16.83 -9.98
N PRO A 210 -14.01 -17.64 -9.02
CA PRO A 210 -13.78 -19.06 -9.23
C PRO A 210 -15.00 -19.75 -9.84
N ALA A 211 -14.77 -20.78 -10.67
CA ALA A 211 -15.83 -21.42 -11.46
C ALA A 211 -16.94 -22.08 -10.62
N ASP A 212 -16.64 -22.43 -9.37
CA ASP A 212 -17.58 -22.90 -8.35
C ASP A 212 -18.27 -21.74 -7.59
N GLY A 213 -17.70 -20.55 -7.67
CA GLY A 213 -18.03 -19.32 -6.94
C GLY A 213 -19.28 -18.62 -7.42
N LYS A 214 -20.41 -19.32 -7.46
CA LYS A 214 -21.70 -18.66 -7.54
C LYS A 214 -21.88 -17.75 -6.32
N PHE A 215 -22.05 -16.45 -6.53
CA PHE A 215 -22.30 -15.52 -5.43
C PHE A 215 -23.79 -15.54 -5.08
N THR A 216 -24.12 -15.99 -3.87
CA THR A 216 -25.48 -15.91 -3.34
C THR A 216 -25.64 -14.63 -2.54
N THR A 217 -26.72 -13.88 -2.75
CA THR A 217 -26.93 -12.59 -2.08
C THR A 217 -27.00 -12.71 -0.56
N ASP A 218 -27.37 -13.88 -0.06
CA ASP A 218 -27.49 -14.16 1.37
C ASP A 218 -26.13 -14.34 2.06
N SER A 219 -25.05 -14.63 1.32
CA SER A 219 -23.70 -14.67 1.92
C SER A 219 -23.24 -13.29 2.36
N GLY A 220 -23.69 -12.23 1.68
CA GLY A 220 -23.26 -10.86 1.91
C GLY A 220 -21.78 -10.60 1.62
N SER A 221 -21.04 -11.58 1.12
CA SER A 221 -19.61 -11.49 0.81
C SER A 221 -19.28 -12.24 -0.47
N ILE A 222 -18.43 -11.67 -1.31
CA ILE A 222 -17.95 -12.26 -2.56
C ILE A 222 -16.43 -12.41 -2.53
N TYR A 223 -15.97 -13.56 -3.01
CA TYR A 223 -14.56 -13.88 -3.21
C TYR A 223 -14.22 -13.74 -4.70
N MET A 224 -13.09 -13.11 -4.98
CA MET A 224 -12.56 -12.88 -6.32
C MET A 224 -11.05 -13.07 -6.30
N GLU A 225 -10.47 -13.38 -7.45
CA GLU A 225 -9.02 -13.40 -7.68
C GLU A 225 -8.66 -12.26 -8.62
N PHE A 226 -7.76 -11.39 -8.19
CA PHE A 226 -7.28 -10.26 -8.96
C PHE A 226 -6.08 -10.67 -9.82
N HIS A 227 -6.27 -10.52 -11.13
CA HIS A 227 -5.29 -10.78 -12.17
C HIS A 227 -4.85 -9.43 -12.75
N PRO A 228 -3.68 -8.88 -12.34
CA PRO A 228 -3.24 -7.59 -12.83
C PRO A 228 -2.86 -7.67 -14.32
N ARG A 229 -3.24 -6.67 -15.09
CA ARG A 229 -2.75 -6.52 -16.47
C ARG A 229 -1.39 -5.83 -16.45
N ASP A 230 -0.45 -6.29 -17.26
CA ASP A 230 0.83 -5.59 -17.42
C ASP A 230 0.69 -4.32 -18.26
N THR A 231 0.17 -3.28 -17.63
CA THR A 231 -0.14 -2.00 -18.27
C THR A 231 0.46 -0.83 -17.49
N PRO A 232 0.69 0.33 -18.13
CA PRO A 232 1.00 1.57 -17.42
C PRO A 232 -0.05 1.94 -16.37
N ALA A 233 -1.32 1.62 -16.63
CA ALA A 233 -2.42 1.84 -15.69
C ALA A 233 -2.22 1.08 -14.37
N PHE A 234 -1.84 -0.21 -14.44
CA PHE A 234 -1.53 -0.99 -13.23
C PHE A 234 -0.36 -0.41 -12.44
N LYS A 235 0.70 0.04 -13.12
CA LYS A 235 1.85 0.69 -12.44
C LYS A 235 1.43 1.97 -11.71
N THR A 236 0.57 2.76 -12.34
CA THR A 236 0.01 3.99 -11.76
C THR A 236 -0.86 3.68 -10.55
N PHE A 237 -1.70 2.65 -10.64
CA PHE A 237 -2.54 2.18 -9.53
C PHE A 237 -1.71 1.65 -8.36
N ALA A 238 -0.70 0.81 -8.61
CA ALA A 238 0.21 0.34 -7.57
C ALA A 238 0.93 1.51 -6.89
N ALA A 239 1.39 2.50 -7.67
CA ALA A 239 2.00 3.72 -7.12
C ALA A 239 1.00 4.57 -6.30
N ALA A 240 -0.27 4.62 -6.69
CA ALA A 240 -1.30 5.31 -5.90
C ALA A 240 -1.53 4.61 -4.55
N ILE A 241 -1.65 3.27 -4.54
CA ILE A 241 -1.75 2.48 -3.29
C ILE A 241 -0.58 2.79 -2.36
N MET A 242 0.60 3.01 -2.93
CA MET A 242 1.81 3.33 -2.19
C MET A 242 1.86 4.76 -1.62
N ALA A 243 1.32 5.74 -2.34
CA ALA A 243 1.51 7.15 -2.05
C ALA A 243 0.33 7.80 -1.31
N GLU A 244 -0.88 7.30 -1.52
CA GLU A 244 -2.13 7.92 -1.07
C GLU A 244 -2.72 7.18 0.15
N SER A 245 -3.59 7.86 0.90
CA SER A 245 -4.29 7.24 2.03
C SER A 245 -5.48 6.42 1.57
N ASP A 246 -6.22 6.93 0.58
CA ASP A 246 -7.45 6.36 0.04
C ASP A 246 -7.34 6.37 -1.48
N VAL A 247 -7.34 5.18 -2.10
CA VAL A 247 -7.30 5.00 -3.55
C VAL A 247 -8.66 4.51 -4.00
N GLN A 248 -9.33 5.32 -4.79
CA GLN A 248 -10.65 5.01 -5.35
C GLN A 248 -10.49 4.16 -6.61
N VAL A 249 -11.20 3.03 -6.66
CA VAL A 249 -11.29 2.19 -7.85
C VAL A 249 -12.74 1.79 -8.12
N TYR A 250 -13.00 1.34 -9.34
CA TYR A 250 -14.31 0.87 -9.75
C TYR A 250 -14.23 -0.57 -10.23
N LEU A 251 -15.08 -1.42 -9.67
CA LEU A 251 -15.32 -2.76 -10.17
C LEU A 251 -16.46 -2.68 -11.19
N GLN A 252 -16.16 -2.88 -12.46
CA GLN A 252 -17.12 -2.87 -13.56
C GLN A 252 -17.54 -4.28 -13.94
N ILE A 253 -18.85 -4.49 -13.97
CA ILE A 253 -19.53 -5.70 -14.38
C ILE A 253 -20.23 -5.38 -15.70
N GLU A 254 -19.95 -6.15 -16.74
CA GLU A 254 -20.57 -5.94 -18.06
C GLU A 254 -21.66 -6.96 -18.34
N LYS A 255 -21.44 -8.20 -17.90
CA LYS A 255 -22.35 -9.32 -18.06
C LYS A 255 -22.48 -10.11 -16.79
N PHE A 256 -23.71 -10.49 -16.46
CA PHE A 256 -24.00 -11.34 -15.32
C PHE A 256 -25.32 -12.07 -15.55
N ARG A 257 -25.48 -13.22 -14.92
CA ARG A 257 -26.77 -13.89 -14.76
C ARG A 257 -27.28 -13.55 -13.37
N PHE A 258 -28.57 -13.26 -13.27
CA PHE A 258 -29.21 -12.97 -12.00
C PHE A 258 -30.56 -13.67 -11.93
N TYR A 259 -30.69 -14.59 -10.98
CA TYR A 259 -31.85 -15.45 -10.86
C TYR A 259 -32.09 -15.83 -9.40
N HIS A 260 -33.34 -16.18 -9.08
CA HIS A 260 -33.71 -16.65 -7.74
C HIS A 260 -33.42 -18.16 -7.64
N SER A 261 -33.14 -18.67 -6.43
CA SER A 261 -32.82 -20.10 -6.22
C SER A 261 -33.86 -21.08 -6.81
N GLY A 262 -35.14 -20.69 -6.79
CA GLY A 262 -36.26 -21.44 -7.37
C GLY A 262 -36.61 -21.11 -8.83
N SER A 263 -35.81 -20.32 -9.55
CA SER A 263 -36.09 -19.92 -10.93
C SER A 263 -35.96 -21.06 -11.95
N SER A 264 -36.62 -20.92 -13.09
CA SER A 264 -36.55 -21.86 -14.22
C SER A 264 -35.16 -21.85 -14.88
N ASP A 265 -34.82 -22.90 -15.65
CA ASP A 265 -33.54 -22.96 -16.36
C ASP A 265 -33.41 -21.87 -17.46
N ALA A 266 -34.53 -21.46 -18.05
CA ALA A 266 -34.58 -20.33 -18.97
C ALA A 266 -34.18 -19.01 -18.27
N ASP A 267 -34.59 -18.80 -17.02
CA ASP A 267 -34.19 -17.62 -16.25
C ASP A 267 -32.72 -17.68 -15.82
N LYS A 268 -32.23 -18.88 -15.45
CA LYS A 268 -30.83 -19.08 -15.07
C LYS A 268 -29.86 -18.82 -16.22
N SER A 269 -30.27 -19.17 -17.44
CA SER A 269 -29.46 -19.00 -18.65
C SER A 269 -29.50 -17.58 -19.21
N TYR A 270 -30.41 -16.73 -18.76
CA TYR A 270 -30.50 -15.34 -19.23
C TYR A 270 -29.31 -14.50 -18.74
N VAL A 271 -28.59 -13.91 -19.68
CA VAL A 271 -27.43 -13.04 -19.40
C VAL A 271 -27.86 -11.59 -19.56
N TYR A 272 -27.83 -10.84 -18.45
CA TYR A 272 -27.97 -9.40 -18.46
C TYR A 272 -26.71 -8.77 -19.05
N ARG A 273 -26.90 -7.85 -20.01
CA ARG A 273 -25.83 -7.08 -20.65
C ARG A 273 -26.00 -5.61 -20.29
N SER A 274 -25.55 -5.25 -19.10
CA SER A 274 -25.71 -3.89 -18.57
C SER A 274 -24.45 -3.53 -17.79
N LYS A 275 -23.89 -2.37 -18.12
CA LYS A 275 -22.72 -1.82 -17.43
C LYS A 275 -23.14 -1.46 -16.00
N TRP A 276 -22.61 -2.21 -15.05
CA TRP A 276 -22.88 -2.06 -13.63
C TRP A 276 -21.58 -1.87 -12.87
N SER A 277 -21.41 -0.73 -12.20
CA SER A 277 -20.15 -0.37 -11.56
C SER A 277 -20.31 -0.24 -10.05
N LYS A 278 -19.34 -0.75 -9.30
CA LYS A 278 -19.22 -0.61 -7.85
C LYS A 278 -17.96 0.14 -7.50
N GLU A 279 -18.13 1.23 -6.77
CA GLU A 279 -17.02 1.96 -6.19
C GLU A 279 -16.42 1.18 -5.01
N LEU A 280 -15.10 1.09 -4.97
CA LEU A 280 -14.33 0.50 -3.89
C LEU A 280 -13.25 1.50 -3.45
N ILE A 281 -12.97 1.55 -2.15
CA ILE A 281 -11.89 2.37 -1.59
C ILE A 281 -10.82 1.44 -1.03
N PHE A 282 -9.64 1.49 -1.62
CA PHE A 282 -8.44 0.84 -1.11
C PHE A 282 -7.72 1.80 -0.17
N LYS A 283 -7.52 1.40 1.09
CA LYS A 283 -6.65 2.17 1.99
C LYS A 283 -5.20 1.97 1.57
N GLY A 284 -4.52 3.02 1.12
CA GLY A 284 -3.12 2.94 0.70
C GLY A 284 -2.16 2.90 1.89
N LEU A 285 -0.89 2.64 1.59
CA LEU A 285 0.18 2.51 2.59
C LEU A 285 0.47 3.83 3.31
N HIS A 286 0.07 4.98 2.77
CA HIS A 286 0.21 6.26 3.45
C HIS A 286 -0.51 6.27 4.80
N ALA A 287 -1.64 5.57 4.92
CA ALA A 287 -2.41 5.48 6.15
C ALA A 287 -1.62 4.84 7.32
N PHE A 288 -0.55 4.08 7.04
CA PHE A 288 0.33 3.52 8.07
C PHE A 288 1.15 4.58 8.81
N ARG A 289 1.43 5.74 8.19
CA ARG A 289 2.33 6.75 8.76
C ARG A 289 1.85 7.28 10.10
N GLU A 290 0.54 7.26 10.34
CA GLU A 290 -0.06 7.75 11.58
C GLU A 290 -0.28 6.63 12.61
N CYS A 291 0.11 5.40 12.27
CA CYS A 291 -0.25 4.19 13.01
C CYS A 291 0.96 3.47 13.62
N VAL A 292 2.10 4.17 13.79
CA VAL A 292 3.33 3.64 14.39
C VAL A 292 3.65 4.35 15.70
N SER A 293 3.80 3.58 16.77
CA SER A 293 4.20 4.04 18.09
C SER A 293 5.44 3.30 18.57
N LEU A 294 6.35 3.99 19.27
CA LEU A 294 7.58 3.40 19.79
C LEU A 294 7.62 3.49 21.32
N ARG A 295 7.95 2.38 21.98
CA ARG A 295 8.09 2.34 23.44
C ARG A 295 9.20 1.40 23.88
N ASN A 296 9.54 1.44 25.17
CA ASN A 296 10.46 0.49 25.79
C ASN A 296 11.82 0.40 25.08
N LEU A 297 12.43 1.54 24.75
CA LEU A 297 13.81 1.57 24.27
C LEU A 297 14.71 0.89 25.31
N LYS A 298 15.57 -0.04 24.87
CA LYS A 298 16.55 -0.74 25.71
C LYS A 298 17.88 -0.81 24.97
N ILE A 299 18.95 -0.30 25.60
CA ILE A 299 20.30 -0.49 25.09
C ILE A 299 20.82 -1.84 25.59
N GLN A 300 21.17 -2.73 24.65
CA GLN A 300 21.56 -4.12 24.91
C GLN A 300 23.07 -4.33 24.87
N GLY A 301 23.80 -3.50 24.12
CA GLY A 301 25.25 -3.59 24.05
C GLY A 301 25.83 -2.82 22.88
N SER A 302 27.02 -3.23 22.44
CA SER A 302 27.63 -2.76 21.20
C SER A 302 28.04 -3.90 20.26
N SER A 303 28.16 -3.56 18.98
CA SER A 303 28.62 -4.47 17.94
C SER A 303 29.32 -3.66 16.84
N SER A 304 29.80 -4.31 15.79
CA SER A 304 30.41 -3.67 14.64
C SER A 304 29.99 -4.36 13.35
N ASP A 305 29.93 -3.59 12.27
CA ASP A 305 29.75 -4.11 10.91
C ASP A 305 30.65 -3.34 9.93
N ASN A 306 30.39 -3.49 8.63
CA ASN A 306 31.17 -2.85 7.57
C ASN A 306 31.15 -1.31 7.64
N LEU A 307 30.21 -0.70 8.35
CA LEU A 307 30.12 0.75 8.55
C LEU A 307 30.77 1.20 9.87
N GLY A 308 31.38 0.28 10.62
CA GLY A 308 32.05 0.54 11.89
C GLY A 308 31.25 0.11 13.13
N PRO A 309 31.70 0.50 14.33
CA PRO A 309 31.03 0.14 15.58
C PRO A 309 29.67 0.84 15.71
N TYR A 310 28.74 0.21 16.42
CA TYR A 310 27.42 0.74 16.72
C TYR A 310 26.90 0.21 18.05
N ILE A 311 25.94 0.94 18.65
CA ILE A 311 25.22 0.50 19.84
C ILE A 311 23.99 -0.29 19.40
N VAL A 312 23.80 -1.47 19.98
CA VAL A 312 22.63 -2.31 19.76
C VAL A 312 21.56 -1.87 20.75
N ALA A 313 20.43 -1.39 20.21
CA ALA A 313 19.25 -1.09 21.00
C ALA A 313 18.07 -1.93 20.50
N THR A 314 17.08 -2.16 21.36
CA THR A 314 15.78 -2.69 20.96
C THR A 314 14.69 -1.71 21.35
N VAL A 315 13.67 -1.61 20.51
CA VAL A 315 12.44 -0.88 20.79
C VAL A 315 11.28 -1.84 20.66
N GLU A 316 10.17 -1.55 21.33
CA GLU A 316 8.88 -2.15 21.02
C GLU A 316 8.10 -1.19 20.12
N ALA A 317 7.82 -1.61 18.89
CA ALA A 317 7.01 -0.88 17.94
C ALA A 317 5.57 -1.42 17.94
N GLY A 318 4.62 -0.56 18.28
CA GLY A 318 3.18 -0.82 18.09
C GLY A 318 2.77 -0.33 16.71
N ILE A 319 2.30 -1.24 15.86
CA ILE A 319 2.00 -0.99 14.45
C ILE A 319 0.57 -1.44 14.19
N LEU A 320 -0.28 -0.49 13.78
CA LEU A 320 -1.63 -0.76 13.32
C LEU A 320 -1.67 -0.63 11.80
N ASN A 321 -2.13 -1.68 11.12
CA ASN A 321 -2.34 -1.66 9.67
C ASN A 321 -3.80 -1.29 9.35
N PRO A 322 -4.09 -0.06 8.92
CA PRO A 322 -5.43 0.32 8.48
C PRO A 322 -5.79 -0.23 7.09
N CYS A 323 -4.81 -0.75 6.34
CA CYS A 323 -5.03 -1.38 5.05
C CYS A 323 -5.57 -2.80 5.21
N VAL A 324 -6.39 -3.20 4.24
CA VAL A 324 -6.93 -4.56 4.07
C VAL A 324 -5.96 -5.50 3.36
N LEU A 325 -4.82 -4.98 2.89
CA LEU A 325 -3.75 -5.74 2.26
C LEU A 325 -2.81 -6.32 3.32
N LYS A 326 -2.65 -7.64 3.28
CA LYS A 326 -1.52 -8.30 3.93
C LYS A 326 -0.29 -8.17 3.04
N CYS A 327 0.77 -7.56 3.57
CA CYS A 327 1.97 -7.25 2.80
C CYS A 327 3.23 -7.67 3.57
N THR A 328 4.20 -8.24 2.86
CA THR A 328 5.52 -8.60 3.38
C THR A 328 6.57 -7.80 2.63
N SER A 329 7.40 -7.07 3.35
CA SER A 329 8.37 -6.15 2.75
C SER A 329 9.71 -6.14 3.45
N ASN A 330 10.76 -5.80 2.71
CA ASN A 330 12.06 -5.47 3.29
C ASN A 330 12.14 -3.96 3.45
N ILE A 331 12.43 -3.49 4.66
CA ILE A 331 12.36 -2.08 5.03
C ILE A 331 13.70 -1.64 5.63
N VAL A 332 14.25 -0.53 5.14
CA VAL A 332 15.39 0.17 5.74
C VAL A 332 14.88 1.48 6.33
N ILE A 333 15.05 1.63 7.64
CA ILE A 333 14.57 2.80 8.40
C ILE A 333 15.79 3.55 8.92
N SER A 334 15.86 4.86 8.68
CA SER A 334 16.72 5.78 9.41
C SER A 334 15.96 6.44 10.56
N ILE A 335 16.60 6.54 11.71
CA ILE A 335 15.97 7.10 12.92
C ILE A 335 16.58 8.48 13.14
N HIS A 336 15.75 9.51 13.30
CA HIS A 336 16.17 10.89 13.47
C HIS A 336 15.53 11.52 14.70
N HIS A 337 16.26 12.43 15.34
CA HIS A 337 15.73 13.35 16.34
C HIS A 337 16.16 14.77 15.93
N GLY A 338 15.18 15.61 15.57
CA GLY A 338 15.48 16.87 14.90
C GLY A 338 16.10 16.63 13.52
N SER A 339 17.27 17.25 13.28
CA SER A 339 18.00 17.09 12.01
C SER A 339 19.04 15.95 12.05
N CYS A 340 19.34 15.44 13.25
CA CYS A 340 20.36 14.43 13.48
C CYS A 340 19.84 13.01 13.26
N LYS A 341 20.55 12.27 12.39
CA LYS A 341 20.40 10.81 12.26
C LYS A 341 21.03 10.12 13.47
N LEU A 342 20.20 9.44 14.25
CA LEU A 342 20.59 8.67 15.43
C LEU A 342 21.07 7.26 15.07
N GLY A 343 20.49 6.66 14.03
CA GLY A 343 20.79 5.28 13.67
C GLY A 343 19.96 4.75 12.51
N SER A 344 19.94 3.43 12.38
CA SER A 344 19.12 2.73 11.40
C SER A 344 18.60 1.38 11.90
N ALA A 345 17.53 0.90 11.29
CA ALA A 345 17.00 -0.45 11.48
C ALA A 345 16.75 -1.09 10.12
N ASP A 346 17.15 -2.36 9.98
CA ASP A 346 16.93 -3.16 8.78
C ASP A 346 15.90 -4.24 9.12
N LEU A 347 14.70 -4.14 8.57
CA LEU A 347 13.63 -5.12 8.76
C LEU A 347 13.56 -6.01 7.53
N LYS A 348 13.85 -7.30 7.71
CA LYS A 348 13.71 -8.31 6.66
C LYS A 348 12.38 -9.04 6.81
N ASP A 349 11.72 -9.31 5.67
CA ASP A 349 10.46 -10.06 5.60
C ASP A 349 9.40 -9.54 6.58
N PHE A 350 9.36 -8.21 6.74
CA PHE A 350 8.46 -7.54 7.65
C PHE A 350 7.03 -7.63 7.11
N THR A 351 6.26 -8.56 7.68
CA THR A 351 4.86 -8.79 7.30
C THR A 351 3.94 -7.95 8.17
N VAL A 352 2.93 -7.29 7.62
CA VAL A 352 1.88 -6.65 8.43
C VAL A 352 0.53 -7.24 8.10
N THR A 353 -0.24 -7.61 9.12
CA THR A 353 -1.59 -8.15 8.94
C THR A 353 -2.66 -7.05 9.07
N PRO A 354 -3.71 -7.07 8.25
CA PRO A 354 -4.79 -6.10 8.30
C PRO A 354 -5.48 -6.00 9.67
N GLN A 355 -5.80 -4.78 10.09
CA GLN A 355 -6.65 -4.47 11.27
C GLN A 355 -6.18 -5.05 12.61
N GLN A 356 -4.97 -5.61 12.68
CA GLN A 356 -4.37 -6.06 13.93
C GLN A 356 -3.41 -5.01 14.46
N ASN A 357 -3.52 -4.71 15.75
CA ASN A 357 -2.51 -3.93 16.45
C ASN A 357 -1.41 -4.89 16.88
N GLU A 358 -0.33 -4.91 16.13
CA GLU A 358 0.80 -5.79 16.40
C GLU A 358 1.86 -5.05 17.20
N SER A 359 2.35 -5.69 18.27
CA SER A 359 3.53 -5.23 18.98
C SER A 359 4.73 -6.08 18.60
N ARG A 360 5.81 -5.44 18.12
CA ARG A 360 7.02 -6.12 17.68
C ARG A 360 8.26 -5.51 18.28
N GLN A 361 9.18 -6.36 18.72
CA GLN A 361 10.50 -5.91 19.12
C GLN A 361 11.37 -5.71 17.87
N ILE A 362 11.91 -4.51 17.71
CA ILE A 362 12.77 -4.15 16.58
C ILE A 362 14.17 -3.84 17.10
N THR A 363 15.18 -4.40 16.44
CA THR A 363 16.59 -4.11 16.72
C THR A 363 17.05 -2.88 15.95
N TRP A 364 17.62 -1.92 16.67
CA TRP A 364 18.11 -0.64 16.19
C TRP A 364 19.63 -0.60 16.29
N LYS A 365 20.27 -0.18 15.20
CA LYS A 365 21.70 0.09 15.13
C LYS A 365 21.91 1.58 15.37
N PHE A 366 22.19 1.95 16.62
CA PHE A 366 22.42 3.33 17.02
C PHE A 366 23.87 3.71 16.69
N ARG A 367 24.05 4.67 15.78
CA ARG A 367 25.35 5.17 15.31
C ARG A 367 25.42 6.68 15.50
N PRO A 368 25.56 7.13 16.75
CA PRO A 368 25.72 8.54 17.03
C PRO A 368 26.98 9.06 16.35
N MET A 369 26.94 10.31 15.87
CA MET A 369 28.17 11.00 15.49
C MET A 369 29.11 11.06 16.70
N SER A 370 30.38 10.74 16.49
CA SER A 370 31.43 10.82 17.50
C SER A 370 32.50 11.81 17.03
N PRO A 371 32.70 12.95 17.73
CA PRO A 371 32.10 13.34 19.01
C PRO A 371 30.61 13.70 18.90
N ALA A 372 29.88 13.57 20.01
CA ALA A 372 28.46 13.87 20.06
C ALA A 372 28.18 15.32 19.66
N ASN A 373 27.34 15.55 18.65
CA ASN A 373 26.84 16.89 18.32
C ASN A 373 25.81 17.36 19.38
N ASP A 374 25.48 18.66 19.37
CA ASP A 374 24.59 19.23 20.40
C ASP A 374 23.18 18.61 20.37
N GLU A 375 22.68 18.21 19.19
CA GLU A 375 21.38 17.54 19.05
C GLU A 375 21.34 16.14 19.69
N LEU A 376 22.40 15.34 19.50
CA LEU A 376 22.53 14.05 20.15
C LEU A 376 22.69 14.20 21.67
N ARG A 377 23.46 15.18 22.13
CA ARG A 377 23.57 15.48 23.57
C ARG A 377 22.21 15.85 24.15
N SER A 378 21.45 16.68 23.45
CA SER A 378 20.07 17.04 23.85
C SER A 378 19.15 15.82 23.87
N PHE A 379 19.24 14.92 22.89
CA PHE A 379 18.47 13.68 22.86
C PHE A 379 18.78 12.79 24.06
N LEU A 380 20.07 12.55 24.34
CA LEU A 380 20.51 11.73 25.46
C LEU A 380 20.14 12.35 26.80
N ASP A 381 20.34 13.66 26.98
CA ASP A 381 19.93 14.39 28.18
C ASP A 381 18.43 14.20 28.46
N LYS A 382 17.58 14.42 27.45
CA LYS A 382 16.14 14.19 27.59
C LYS A 382 15.78 12.72 27.87
N CYS A 383 16.48 11.78 27.23
CA CYS A 383 16.31 10.34 27.45
C CYS A 383 16.59 9.91 28.90
N PHE A 384 17.57 10.52 29.56
CA PHE A 384 17.93 10.20 30.94
C PHE A 384 17.08 10.95 31.97
N MET A 385 16.67 12.19 31.66
CA MET A 385 16.08 13.09 32.67
C MET A 385 14.57 13.10 32.73
N THR A 386 13.90 12.73 31.64
CA THR A 386 12.45 12.91 31.54
C THR A 386 11.74 11.57 31.38
N GLU A 387 10.51 11.47 31.90
CA GLU A 387 9.53 10.44 31.52
C GLU A 387 8.74 10.85 30.27
N GLN A 388 9.08 12.00 29.68
CA GLN A 388 8.35 12.58 28.56
C GLN A 388 8.59 11.77 27.29
N GLN A 389 7.58 11.81 26.43
CA GLN A 389 7.67 11.29 25.07
C GLN A 389 8.54 12.23 24.24
N LEU A 390 9.57 11.67 23.60
CA LEU A 390 10.49 12.40 22.74
C LEU A 390 10.07 12.22 21.29
N PRO A 391 9.93 13.31 20.51
CA PRO A 391 9.58 13.20 19.10
C PRO A 391 10.73 12.54 18.32
N ILE A 392 10.38 11.53 17.53
CA ILE A 392 11.28 10.78 16.66
C ILE A 392 10.70 10.79 15.26
N ARG A 393 11.55 11.07 14.28
CA ARG A 393 11.20 10.91 12.88
C ARG A 393 11.86 9.65 12.34
N LEU A 394 11.05 8.72 11.84
CA LEU A 394 11.54 7.52 11.14
C LEU A 394 11.52 7.81 9.64
N GLY A 395 12.70 7.97 9.04
CA GLY A 395 12.87 8.08 7.60
C GLY A 395 12.89 6.69 6.98
N VAL A 396 11.83 6.31 6.29
CA VAL A 396 11.76 5.04 5.58
C VAL A 396 12.50 5.20 4.25
N ASP A 397 13.79 4.87 4.26
CA ASP A 397 14.74 5.19 3.18
C ASP A 397 14.53 4.28 1.96
N ALA A 398 14.21 3.01 2.19
CA ALA A 398 13.90 2.05 1.15
C ALA A 398 12.89 1.02 1.68
N ILE A 399 11.83 0.78 0.91
CA ILE A 399 11.02 -0.42 1.07
C ILE A 399 10.94 -1.13 -0.27
N SER A 400 11.17 -2.43 -0.25
CA SER A 400 10.88 -3.31 -1.36
C SER A 400 9.82 -4.32 -0.97
N THR A 401 8.80 -4.46 -1.81
CA THR A 401 7.72 -5.42 -1.62
C THR A 401 7.37 -6.09 -2.93
N THR A 402 6.99 -7.36 -2.88
CA THR A 402 6.47 -8.06 -4.04
C THR A 402 4.95 -8.02 -4.01
N ILE A 403 4.34 -7.46 -5.04
CA ILE A 403 2.88 -7.45 -5.23
C ILE A 403 2.62 -8.11 -6.58
N CYS A 404 1.84 -9.19 -6.59
CA CYS A 404 1.54 -9.95 -7.82
C CYS A 404 2.81 -10.33 -8.60
N GLY A 405 3.78 -10.97 -7.94
CA GLY A 405 5.03 -11.42 -8.53
C GLY A 405 6.01 -10.31 -8.94
N ARG A 406 5.62 -9.03 -8.80
CA ARG A 406 6.43 -7.88 -9.22
C ARG A 406 7.03 -7.16 -8.02
N LEU A 407 8.32 -6.86 -8.12
CA LEU A 407 9.03 -6.08 -7.11
C LEU A 407 8.70 -4.59 -7.28
N PHE A 408 8.14 -3.99 -6.24
CA PHE A 408 7.88 -2.56 -6.12
C PHE A 408 8.81 -1.96 -5.08
N ASN A 409 9.45 -0.85 -5.45
CA ASN A 409 10.22 -0.02 -4.54
C ASN A 409 9.40 1.22 -4.21
N LEU A 410 9.16 1.44 -2.92
CA LEU A 410 8.43 2.62 -2.45
C LEU A 410 9.31 3.86 -2.48
N PRO A 411 8.72 5.04 -2.79
CA PRO A 411 9.42 6.29 -2.56
C PRO A 411 9.68 6.47 -1.07
N ARG A 412 10.78 7.15 -0.75
CA ARG A 412 11.12 7.49 0.63
C ARG A 412 9.98 8.29 1.26
N PHE A 413 9.68 7.99 2.52
CA PHE A 413 8.77 8.79 3.32
C PHE A 413 9.15 8.83 4.79
N ASP A 414 8.66 9.85 5.49
CA ASP A 414 8.90 10.03 6.91
C ASP A 414 7.65 9.67 7.72
N ILE A 415 7.87 9.07 8.90
CA ILE A 415 6.87 8.76 9.91
C ILE A 415 7.24 9.58 11.15
N GLU A 416 6.35 10.48 11.56
CA GLU A 416 6.49 11.23 12.81
C GLU A 416 5.89 10.41 13.95
N THR A 417 6.68 10.11 14.97
CA THR A 417 6.26 9.31 16.12
C THR A 417 6.96 9.79 17.38
N HIS A 418 6.73 9.09 18.49
CA HIS A 418 7.32 9.42 19.76
C HIS A 418 7.91 8.17 20.41
N ILE A 419 8.98 8.37 21.19
CA ILE A 419 9.59 7.32 22.00
C ILE A 419 9.57 7.71 23.47
N GLN A 420 9.21 6.76 24.34
CA GLN A 420 9.29 6.96 25.78
C GLN A 420 10.75 6.90 26.24
N ALA A 421 11.18 7.93 26.95
CA ALA A 421 12.51 8.01 27.57
C ALA A 421 12.67 7.02 28.75
N PHE A 422 13.93 6.72 29.14
CA PHE A 422 14.24 5.70 30.15
C PHE A 422 13.86 6.13 31.58
N ALA A 423 13.89 7.44 31.85
CA ALA A 423 13.67 8.05 33.16
C ALA A 423 14.50 7.48 34.34
N LYS A 424 15.61 6.78 34.05
CA LYS A 424 16.53 6.24 35.05
C LYS A 424 17.74 7.16 35.21
N LYS A 425 17.94 7.68 36.42
CA LYS A 425 19.10 8.52 36.78
C LYS A 425 20.35 7.66 36.93
N LEU A 426 21.43 7.99 36.19
CA LEU A 426 22.71 7.27 36.30
C LEU A 426 23.34 7.40 37.70
N ILE A 427 23.30 8.60 38.29
CA ILE A 427 23.73 8.84 39.67
C ILE A 427 22.47 8.93 40.52
N THR A 428 22.31 8.01 41.47
CA THR A 428 21.13 7.93 42.33
C THR A 428 21.37 8.57 43.69
N LYS A 429 22.63 8.65 44.13
CA LYS A 429 23.00 9.28 45.40
C LYS A 429 24.43 9.79 45.38
N VAL A 430 24.67 10.89 46.09
CA VAL A 430 26.01 11.47 46.27
C VAL A 430 26.39 11.43 47.75
N ASN A 431 27.55 10.87 48.08
CA ASN A 431 28.13 10.98 49.41
C ASN A 431 29.28 11.98 49.37
N VAL A 432 29.20 12.99 50.23
CA VAL A 432 30.22 14.04 50.36
C VAL A 432 30.92 13.85 51.70
N ARG A 433 32.25 13.77 51.67
CA ARG A 433 33.07 13.64 52.89
C ARG A 433 33.95 14.85 53.06
N ILE A 434 33.96 15.35 54.30
CA ILE A 434 34.70 16.55 54.69
C ILE A 434 35.69 16.13 55.76
N SER A 435 36.98 16.16 55.39
CA SER A 435 38.05 15.89 56.34
C SER A 435 38.23 17.05 57.32
N ALA A 436 38.77 16.81 58.52
CA ALA A 436 39.05 17.88 59.48
C ALA A 436 40.00 18.97 58.91
N ILE A 437 40.86 18.62 57.96
CA ILE A 437 41.81 19.53 57.28
C ILE A 437 41.13 20.31 56.13
N THR A 438 39.96 19.84 55.66
CA THR A 438 39.19 20.47 54.58
C THR A 438 38.78 21.91 54.90
N VAL A 439 38.58 22.27 56.17
CA VAL A 439 38.26 23.65 56.58
C VAL A 439 39.35 24.64 56.14
N PHE A 440 40.61 24.19 56.08
CA PHE A 440 41.75 25.01 55.65
C PHE A 440 42.11 24.81 54.17
N LYS A 441 42.01 23.57 53.65
CA LYS A 441 42.42 23.23 52.27
C LYS A 441 41.31 23.29 51.22
N ARG A 442 40.04 23.45 51.63
CA ARG A 442 38.86 23.47 50.75
C ARG A 442 38.67 22.21 49.89
N GLU A 443 39.28 21.11 50.29
CA GLU A 443 39.28 19.84 49.55
C GLU A 443 38.17 18.90 50.04
N LEU A 444 37.29 18.48 49.13
CA LEU A 444 36.24 17.51 49.38
C LEU A 444 36.57 16.16 48.75
N THR A 445 36.00 15.11 49.32
CA THR A 445 35.96 13.78 48.68
C THR A 445 34.53 13.42 48.34
N PHE A 446 34.29 12.99 47.10
CA PHE A 446 32.99 12.51 46.63
C PHE A 446 33.02 11.00 46.37
N ASP A 447 31.94 10.31 46.70
CA ASP A 447 31.64 8.98 46.18
C ASP A 447 30.17 8.92 45.70
N PHE A 448 29.94 8.31 44.55
CA PHE A 448 28.64 8.24 43.90
C PHE A 448 28.06 6.84 44.02
N GLU A 449 26.77 6.73 44.36
CA GLU A 449 26.02 5.50 44.08
C GLU A 449 25.36 5.68 42.71
N MET A 450 25.66 4.73 41.82
CA MET A 450 25.25 4.76 40.43
C MET A 450 24.39 3.55 40.12
N GLN A 451 23.42 3.74 39.23
CA GLN A 451 22.57 2.69 38.70
C GLN A 451 22.67 2.69 37.18
N ASN A 452 22.97 1.54 36.59
CA ASN A 452 23.01 1.39 35.16
C ASN A 452 21.60 1.50 34.57
N PRO A 453 21.31 2.50 33.72
CA PRO A 453 20.02 2.58 33.05
C PRO A 453 19.90 1.59 31.89
N PHE A 454 21.00 0.93 31.49
CA PHE A 454 21.08 0.06 30.33
C PHE A 454 21.14 -1.42 30.70
N SER A 455 20.70 -2.26 29.77
CA SER A 455 20.84 -3.72 29.85
C SER A 455 22.18 -4.22 29.29
N ALA A 456 23.15 -3.31 29.12
CA ALA A 456 24.51 -3.54 28.66
C ALA A 456 25.52 -3.18 29.76
N THR A 457 26.76 -3.62 29.65
CA THR A 457 27.81 -3.15 30.57
C THR A 457 28.16 -1.70 30.23
N LEU A 458 28.13 -0.84 31.24
CA LEU A 458 28.48 0.57 31.12
C LEU A 458 29.75 0.84 31.91
N GLU A 459 30.78 1.38 31.26
CA GLU A 459 32.03 1.74 31.91
C GLU A 459 32.20 3.26 31.90
N LEU A 460 32.43 3.84 33.07
CA LEU A 460 32.71 5.27 33.21
C LEU A 460 34.23 5.51 33.14
N GLN A 461 34.69 6.25 32.12
CA GLN A 461 36.11 6.53 31.89
C GLN A 461 36.51 7.90 32.42
N ASN A 462 35.65 8.90 32.21
CA ASN A 462 35.91 10.28 32.63
C ASN A 462 34.60 10.94 33.02
N ILE A 463 34.64 11.77 34.06
CA ILE A 463 33.50 12.58 34.45
C ILE A 463 33.96 13.95 34.94
N GLN A 464 33.26 14.98 34.48
CA GLN A 464 33.36 16.33 34.98
C GLN A 464 31.97 16.85 35.28
N LEU A 465 31.73 17.20 36.54
CA LEU A 465 30.43 17.67 37.00
C LEU A 465 30.55 18.90 37.90
N LYS A 466 29.49 19.70 37.90
CA LYS A 466 29.27 20.81 38.81
C LYS A 466 28.12 20.44 39.75
N VAL A 467 28.33 20.62 41.04
CA VAL A 467 27.35 20.32 42.06
C VAL A 467 26.82 21.62 42.63
N SER A 468 25.51 21.78 42.64
CA SER A 468 24.81 22.95 43.17
C SER A 468 23.77 22.55 44.22
N ILE A 469 23.49 23.47 45.15
CA ILE A 469 22.34 23.39 46.06
C ILE A 469 21.50 24.64 45.87
N ARG A 470 20.22 24.48 45.51
CA ARG A 470 19.28 25.59 45.30
C ARG A 470 19.87 26.65 44.35
N GLY A 471 20.45 26.19 43.24
CA GLY A 471 21.12 27.04 42.24
C GLY A 471 22.47 27.66 42.66
N THR A 472 22.96 27.40 43.89
CA THR A 472 24.29 27.87 44.32
C THR A 472 25.34 26.81 44.02
N HIS A 473 26.29 27.10 43.14
CA HIS A 473 27.42 26.22 42.81
C HIS A 473 28.35 25.99 44.01
N ILE A 474 28.58 24.74 44.38
CA ILE A 474 29.33 24.34 45.57
C ILE A 474 30.69 23.78 45.21
N ALA A 475 30.74 22.87 44.22
CA ALA A 475 31.94 22.14 43.90
C ALA A 475 32.00 21.75 42.44
N THR A 476 33.19 21.78 41.87
CA THR A 476 33.49 21.17 40.59
C THR A 476 34.29 19.90 40.84
N VAL A 477 33.82 18.79 40.29
CA VAL A 477 34.46 17.48 40.36
C VAL A 477 34.96 17.15 38.96
N LYS A 478 36.25 16.84 38.83
CA LYS A 478 36.84 16.35 37.59
C LYS A 478 37.66 15.11 37.91
N HIS A 479 37.34 14.00 37.27
CA HIS A 479 38.00 12.73 37.54
C HIS A 479 38.10 11.87 36.28
N THR A 480 39.30 11.36 36.05
CA THR A 480 39.57 10.33 35.04
C THR A 480 39.84 9.03 35.80
N PHE A 481 39.03 8.02 35.52
CA PHE A 481 39.17 6.71 36.14
C PHE A 481 40.34 5.98 35.49
N ASP A 482 41.25 5.44 36.31
CA ASP A 482 42.39 4.64 35.82
C ASP A 482 41.85 3.35 35.15
N PRO A 483 42.38 2.95 33.98
CA PRO A 483 41.99 1.71 33.33
C PRO A 483 41.99 0.44 34.18
N ALA A 484 42.87 0.36 35.18
CA ALA A 484 42.90 -0.75 36.13
C ALA A 484 41.78 -0.68 37.19
N SER A 485 41.05 0.42 37.25
CA SER A 485 40.01 0.76 38.24
C SER A 485 38.71 1.28 37.62
N HIS A 486 38.46 0.96 36.34
CA HIS A 486 37.22 1.34 35.67
C HIS A 486 35.99 0.94 36.49
N VAL A 487 35.02 1.84 36.60
CA VAL A 487 33.74 1.52 37.22
C VAL A 487 32.87 0.86 36.17
N ALA A 488 32.94 -0.47 36.11
CA ALA A 488 32.05 -1.28 35.27
C ALA A 488 30.71 -1.49 35.98
N LEU A 489 29.69 -0.81 35.49
CA LEU A 489 28.30 -1.01 35.87
C LEU A 489 27.74 -2.18 35.06
N GLN A 490 27.48 -3.31 35.72
CA GLN A 490 26.81 -4.46 35.10
C GLN A 490 25.41 -4.06 34.60
N ALA A 491 24.87 -4.82 33.63
CA ALA A 491 23.54 -4.60 33.07
C ALA A 491 22.47 -4.48 34.17
N ASP A 492 21.69 -3.38 34.15
CA ASP A 492 20.66 -3.03 35.14
C ASP A 492 21.16 -3.03 36.62
N GLY A 493 22.47 -3.05 36.82
CA GLY A 493 23.13 -3.18 38.12
C GLY A 493 23.36 -1.85 38.83
N GLN A 494 23.83 -1.93 40.07
CA GLN A 494 24.28 -0.79 40.86
C GLN A 494 25.78 -0.90 41.13
N ALA A 495 26.48 0.22 41.13
CA ALA A 495 27.87 0.29 41.56
C ALA A 495 28.14 1.54 42.39
N LYS A 496 29.20 1.51 43.18
CA LYS A 496 29.74 2.69 43.86
C LYS A 496 30.99 3.15 43.15
N SER A 497 31.11 4.45 42.90
CA SER A 497 32.36 5.00 42.39
C SER A 497 33.48 4.84 43.44
N PRO A 498 34.76 4.76 43.02
CA PRO A 498 35.86 5.01 43.93
C PRO A 498 35.73 6.42 44.52
N LYS A 499 36.44 6.63 45.63
CA LYS A 499 36.52 7.95 46.27
C LYS A 499 37.28 8.90 45.34
N ILE A 500 36.65 9.99 44.95
CA ILE A 500 37.24 11.02 44.12
C ILE A 500 37.77 12.12 45.05
N SER A 501 39.09 12.19 45.21
CA SER A 501 39.81 13.26 45.91
C SER A 501 40.06 14.46 44.99
N ASN A 502 40.61 15.56 45.52
CA ASN A 502 40.87 16.80 44.79
C ASN A 502 39.62 17.53 44.25
N CYS A 503 38.47 17.40 44.91
CA CYS A 503 37.30 18.20 44.58
C CYS A 503 37.36 19.54 45.33
N TRP A 504 37.25 20.66 44.62
CA TRP A 504 37.46 21.98 45.22
C TRP A 504 36.14 22.66 45.53
N LEU A 505 36.01 23.15 46.76
CA LEU A 505 34.91 24.04 47.16
C LEU A 505 35.08 25.41 46.51
N ASN A 506 33.99 25.93 45.96
CA ASN A 506 33.95 27.29 45.43
C ASN A 506 34.02 28.33 46.57
N ALA A 507 34.38 29.58 46.25
CA ALA A 507 34.57 30.68 47.19
C ALA A 507 33.34 30.99 48.09
N SER A 508 32.15 30.50 47.71
CA SER A 508 30.89 30.65 48.47
C SER A 508 30.61 29.48 49.44
N TYR A 509 31.62 28.69 49.84
CA TYR A 509 31.41 27.47 50.60
C TYR A 509 30.71 27.65 51.96
N LEU A 510 30.93 28.74 52.71
CA LEU A 510 30.24 28.98 53.99
C LEU A 510 28.71 28.99 53.81
N LYS A 511 28.22 29.63 52.74
CA LYS A 511 26.81 29.63 52.36
C LYS A 511 26.35 28.23 51.93
N ALA A 512 27.20 27.50 51.22
CA ALA A 512 26.93 26.12 50.82
C ALA A 512 26.81 25.17 52.03
N PHE A 513 27.67 25.32 53.05
CA PHE A 513 27.59 24.55 54.29
C PHE A 513 26.32 24.86 55.09
N GLN A 514 25.93 26.13 55.18
CA GLN A 514 24.65 26.54 55.78
C GLN A 514 23.46 25.90 55.06
N LEU A 515 23.49 25.87 53.73
CA LEU A 515 22.44 25.24 52.93
C LEU A 515 22.46 23.70 53.05
N ALA A 516 23.64 23.08 53.11
CA ALA A 516 23.83 21.64 53.20
C ALA A 516 23.45 21.05 54.56
N TYR A 517 23.54 21.82 55.65
CA TYR A 517 23.11 21.39 57.00
C TYR A 517 21.59 21.25 57.14
N SER A 518 20.82 21.80 56.21
CA SER A 518 19.39 21.50 56.13
C SER A 518 19.22 20.09 55.56
N ALA A 519 19.03 19.10 56.44
CA ALA A 519 19.10 17.66 56.18
C ALA A 519 18.13 17.08 55.13
N LYS A 520 17.42 17.92 54.36
CA LYS A 520 16.45 17.54 53.32
C LYS A 520 16.66 18.26 51.98
N THR A 521 17.67 19.11 51.84
CA THR A 521 17.87 19.80 50.56
C THR A 521 18.60 18.88 49.59
N PRO A 522 18.08 18.59 48.40
CA PRO A 522 18.78 17.73 47.43
C PRO A 522 19.89 18.49 46.69
N LEU A 523 20.74 17.73 45.98
CA LEU A 523 21.75 18.29 45.06
C LEU A 523 21.22 18.35 43.64
N ASP A 524 21.62 19.39 42.94
CA ASP A 524 21.58 19.47 41.49
C ASP A 524 22.99 19.19 40.95
N VAL A 525 23.12 18.21 40.07
CA VAL A 525 24.40 17.78 39.48
C VAL A 525 24.35 18.00 37.97
N GLU A 526 25.07 19.02 37.50
CA GLU A 526 25.30 19.28 36.07
C GLU A 526 26.54 18.49 35.64
N VAL A 527 26.36 17.41 34.88
CA VAL A 527 27.46 16.69 34.24
C VAL A 527 27.85 17.47 32.98
N THR A 528 28.97 18.18 33.06
CA THR A 528 29.48 19.05 31.98
C THR A 528 30.16 18.26 30.86
N THR A 529 30.83 17.17 31.19
CA THR A 529 31.35 16.19 30.22
C THR A 529 31.51 14.84 30.90
N ALA A 530 31.13 13.77 30.22
CA ALA A 530 31.38 12.40 30.63
C ALA A 530 31.76 11.55 29.41
N ASP A 531 32.77 10.70 29.61
CA ASP A 531 33.18 9.70 28.64
C ASP A 531 32.79 8.32 29.19
N LEU A 532 31.94 7.61 28.46
CA LEU A 532 31.40 6.30 28.79
C LEU A 532 31.78 5.29 27.70
N SER A 533 31.95 4.02 28.03
CA SER A 533 31.92 2.92 27.07
C SER A 533 30.70 2.03 27.32
N ILE A 534 29.95 1.73 26.26
CA ILE A 534 28.92 0.68 26.27
C ILE A 534 29.54 -0.54 25.60
N ASP A 535 29.92 -1.52 26.40
CA ASP A 535 30.89 -2.56 26.05
C ASP A 535 32.12 -1.99 25.32
N GLN A 536 32.24 -2.14 24.00
CA GLN A 536 33.37 -1.68 23.19
C GLN A 536 33.11 -0.32 22.52
N TYR A 537 31.91 0.25 22.61
CA TYR A 537 31.55 1.50 21.93
C TYR A 537 31.83 2.72 22.82
N PRO A 538 32.79 3.60 22.46
CA PRO A 538 33.07 4.80 23.23
C PRO A 538 32.08 5.93 22.90
N LEU A 539 31.41 6.44 23.93
CA LEU A 539 30.61 7.66 23.91
C LEU A 539 31.38 8.76 24.65
N LYS A 540 31.81 9.79 23.90
CA LYS A 540 32.62 10.88 24.46
C LYS A 540 31.86 12.19 24.52
N GLY A 541 32.13 12.99 25.55
CA GLY A 541 31.61 14.35 25.67
C GLY A 541 30.11 14.43 25.96
N LEU A 542 29.57 13.48 26.74
CA LEU A 542 28.17 13.51 27.16
C LEU A 542 27.95 14.61 28.21
N SER A 543 26.87 15.38 28.09
CA SER A 543 26.48 16.39 29.08
C SER A 543 25.00 16.24 29.43
N TYR A 544 24.67 16.30 30.72
CA TYR A 544 23.28 16.15 31.19
C TYR A 544 23.10 16.69 32.62
N ASN A 545 21.86 17.03 33.00
CA ASN A 545 21.55 17.63 34.30
C ASN A 545 20.70 16.73 35.18
N LEU A 546 21.22 16.34 36.34
CA LEU A 546 20.52 15.53 37.32
C LEU A 546 19.99 16.42 38.46
N TYR A 547 18.67 16.53 38.59
CA TYR A 547 18.02 17.28 39.67
C TYR A 547 17.60 16.38 40.81
N ASP A 548 17.40 16.98 41.98
CA ASP A 548 16.82 16.34 43.16
C ASP A 548 17.58 15.07 43.59
N ILE A 549 18.91 15.09 43.52
CA ILE A 549 19.74 13.94 43.92
C ILE A 549 19.90 13.92 45.44
N PRO A 550 19.48 12.84 46.13
CA PRO A 550 19.74 12.68 47.55
C PRO A 550 21.24 12.70 47.84
N PHE A 551 21.65 13.41 48.89
CA PHE A 551 23.04 13.40 49.32
C PHE A 551 23.22 13.21 50.82
N LYS A 552 24.36 12.64 51.19
CA LYS A 552 24.77 12.47 52.60
C LYS A 552 26.08 13.18 52.86
N LEU A 553 26.06 14.14 53.79
CA LEU A 553 27.25 14.80 54.30
C LEU A 553 27.83 13.97 55.45
N ASN A 554 29.05 13.48 55.29
CA ASN A 554 29.79 12.83 56.38
C ASN A 554 30.87 13.82 56.86
N LEU A 555 30.73 14.25 58.10
CA LEU A 555 31.71 15.08 58.79
C LEU A 555 32.65 14.15 59.58
N PHE A 556 33.95 14.39 59.45
CA PHE A 556 35.08 13.69 60.10
C PHE A 556 35.50 12.37 59.45
#